data_AF-A0A6A5GYB7-F1
#
_entry.id   AF-A0A6A5GYB7-F1
#
_cell.length_a   1.000
_cell.length_b   1.000
_cell.length_c   1.000
_cell.angle_alpha   90.00
_cell.angle_beta   90.00
_cell.angle_gamma   90.00
#
_symmetry.space_group_name_H-M   'P 1'
#
loop_
_entity.id
_entity.type
_entity.pdbx_description
1 polymer ?
#
loop_
_entity_poly.entity_id
_entity_poly.type
_entity_poly.pdbx_seq_one_letter_code
_entity_poly.pdbx_strand_id
1 'polypeptide(L)'
;MKIEKNVSYEADGKTYRIYDVTAEDPIQTRVRNHYFTQHQSQTVGFVQEMHKKWLKFDHAKMPILGCLDMLATFLDESDPDVDEANLIHAYQTAEKIRENHPDKPWMHLAGLIHDLGKIMSVWGEHQWAVTGDTYPVGCAPAESIVYGKASFQGNPDIDHIVYGTPMGMYEEKCGLEKLMMTWSHDEYMYQVLVNHGTTLPDEALYAIRFHSFYPYHSHNDYLQFQNERDIEMKSAIMMLNECDLYSKNDETPDIDALKPYYQSLIDKYVPGNVNW
;
A
#
# COMPACT_ATOMS: atom_id res chain seq x y z
N MET A 1 23.69 5.37 16.85
CA MET A 1 22.70 6.47 16.96
C MET A 1 21.40 5.78 17.36
N LYS A 2 20.85 6.09 18.54
CA LYS A 2 19.59 5.48 18.99
C LYS A 2 18.51 5.97 18.02
N ILE A 3 17.82 5.06 17.36
CA ILE A 3 16.60 5.36 16.61
C ILE A 3 15.60 5.85 17.67
N GLU A 4 15.47 7.17 17.81
CA GLU A 4 14.55 7.77 18.77
C GLU A 4 13.14 7.63 18.21
N LYS A 5 12.40 6.69 18.81
CA LYS A 5 10.99 6.34 18.63
C LYS A 5 10.68 5.55 17.37
N ASN A 6 10.61 4.23 17.54
CA ASN A 6 9.57 3.45 16.88
C ASN A 6 8.23 4.13 17.20
N VAL A 7 7.62 4.76 16.22
CA VAL A 7 6.27 5.32 16.37
C VAL A 7 5.33 4.12 16.33
N SER A 8 5.01 3.60 17.51
CA SER A 8 3.95 2.61 17.65
C SER A 8 2.60 3.32 17.72
N TYR A 9 1.59 2.77 17.07
CA TYR A 9 0.23 3.31 17.11
C TYR A 9 -0.57 2.53 18.16
N GLU A 10 -1.38 3.23 18.95
CA GLU A 10 -2.19 2.60 20.00
C GLU A 10 -3.68 2.84 19.71
N ALA A 11 -4.47 1.77 19.65
CA ALA A 11 -5.92 1.82 19.55
C ALA A 11 -6.53 0.61 20.27
N ASP A 12 -7.60 0.83 21.04
CA ASP A 12 -8.34 -0.22 21.78
C ASP A 12 -7.48 -1.15 22.64
N GLY A 13 -6.39 -0.62 23.21
CA GLY A 13 -5.44 -1.38 24.03
C GLY A 13 -4.49 -2.29 23.25
N LYS A 14 -4.52 -2.24 21.92
CA LYS A 14 -3.56 -2.89 21.01
C LYS A 14 -2.49 -1.89 20.58
N THR A 15 -1.29 -2.40 20.29
CA THR A 15 -0.17 -1.63 19.75
C THR A 15 0.16 -2.15 18.37
N TYR A 16 0.29 -1.24 17.40
CA TYR A 16 0.48 -1.57 15.99
C TYR A 16 1.80 -1.01 15.45
N ARG A 17 2.28 -1.62 14.36
CA ARG A 17 3.44 -1.21 13.58
C ARG A 17 4.72 -1.13 14.41
N ILE A 18 4.94 -2.15 15.21
CA ILE A 18 6.19 -2.29 15.97
C ILE A 18 7.27 -2.79 15.01
N TYR A 19 8.29 -1.96 14.77
CA TYR A 19 9.46 -2.30 13.97
C TYR A 19 10.72 -2.30 14.82
N ASP A 20 11.01 -3.40 15.52
CA ASP A 20 12.22 -3.52 16.33
C ASP A 20 13.35 -4.17 15.55
N VAL A 21 14.34 -3.36 15.14
CA VAL A 21 15.51 -3.84 14.39
C VAL A 21 16.35 -4.86 15.18
N THR A 22 16.20 -4.93 16.50
CA THR A 22 16.93 -5.85 17.39
C THR A 22 16.13 -7.06 17.84
N ALA A 23 14.82 -7.11 17.51
CA ALA A 23 14.00 -8.27 17.82
C ALA A 23 14.43 -9.48 16.96
N GLU A 24 14.36 -10.65 17.56
CA GLU A 24 14.75 -11.93 16.95
C GLU A 24 13.57 -12.91 16.88
N ASP A 25 12.35 -12.46 17.19
CA ASP A 25 11.18 -13.29 16.92
C ASP A 25 11.01 -13.45 15.39
N PRO A 26 10.38 -14.56 14.95
CA PRO A 26 10.29 -14.87 13.52
C PRO A 26 9.55 -13.82 12.70
N ILE A 27 8.52 -13.16 13.26
CA ILE A 27 7.71 -12.16 12.56
C ILE A 27 8.55 -10.90 12.35
N GLN A 28 9.18 -10.37 13.41
CA GLN A 28 10.06 -9.21 13.28
C GLN A 28 11.25 -9.47 12.36
N THR A 29 11.81 -10.69 12.37
CA THR A 29 12.89 -11.09 11.46
C THR A 29 12.43 -11.12 10.01
N ARG A 30 11.25 -11.70 9.73
CA ARG A 30 10.62 -11.73 8.40
C ARG A 30 10.41 -10.31 7.86
N VAL A 31 9.77 -9.46 8.65
CA VAL A 31 9.47 -8.06 8.32
C VAL A 31 10.77 -7.26 8.10
N ARG A 32 11.78 -7.44 8.95
CA ARG A 32 13.10 -6.81 8.79
C ARG A 32 13.77 -7.22 7.48
N ASN A 33 13.79 -8.52 7.17
CA ASN A 33 14.40 -9.02 5.94
C ASN A 33 13.63 -8.52 4.70
N HIS A 34 12.30 -8.45 4.76
CA HIS A 34 11.45 -7.90 3.71
C HIS A 34 11.85 -6.46 3.39
N TYR A 35 11.80 -5.57 4.39
CA TYR A 35 12.09 -4.15 4.19
C TYR A 35 13.55 -3.89 3.81
N PHE A 36 14.53 -4.58 4.39
CA PHE A 36 15.93 -4.42 3.97
C PHE A 36 16.13 -4.84 2.51
N THR A 37 15.48 -5.92 2.07
CA THR A 37 15.54 -6.36 0.66
C THR A 37 14.85 -5.36 -0.26
N GLN A 38 13.68 -4.86 0.14
CA GLN A 38 12.96 -3.81 -0.58
C GLN A 38 13.83 -2.56 -0.73
N HIS A 39 14.37 -2.05 0.38
CA HIS A 39 15.18 -0.83 0.40
C HIS A 39 16.47 -0.97 -0.39
N GLN A 40 17.07 -2.16 -0.41
CA GLN A 40 18.25 -2.43 -1.24
C GLN A 40 17.92 -2.49 -2.75
N SER A 41 16.74 -3.01 -3.11
CA SER A 41 16.44 -3.45 -4.48
C SER A 41 15.54 -2.49 -5.27
N GLN A 42 14.69 -1.71 -4.58
CA GLN A 42 13.83 -0.71 -5.20
C GLN A 42 14.68 0.50 -5.65
N THR A 43 15.03 0.49 -6.94
CA THR A 43 15.74 1.55 -7.64
C THR A 43 14.84 2.16 -8.72
N VAL A 44 15.19 3.34 -9.23
CA VAL A 44 14.51 3.96 -10.39
C VAL A 44 14.47 2.97 -11.56
N GLY A 45 15.59 2.30 -11.83
CA GLY A 45 15.67 1.30 -12.91
C GLY A 45 14.74 0.11 -12.67
N PHE A 46 14.70 -0.43 -11.44
CA PHE A 46 13.81 -1.53 -11.09
C PHE A 46 12.34 -1.16 -11.26
N VAL A 47 11.92 -0.01 -10.72
CA VAL A 47 10.52 0.45 -10.81
C VAL A 47 10.10 0.63 -12.27
N GLN A 48 10.95 1.22 -13.11
CA GLN A 48 10.67 1.35 -14.55
C GLN A 48 10.46 0.00 -15.24
N GLU A 49 11.23 -1.03 -14.89
CA GLU A 49 11.04 -2.39 -15.42
C GLU A 49 9.76 -3.03 -14.91
N MET A 50 9.38 -2.81 -13.66
CA MET A 50 8.11 -3.31 -13.12
C MET A 50 6.90 -2.67 -13.81
N HIS A 51 6.92 -1.36 -14.06
CA HIS A 51 5.89 -0.70 -14.87
C HIS A 51 5.77 -1.34 -16.26
N LYS A 52 6.89 -1.60 -16.95
CA LYS A 52 6.88 -2.26 -18.27
C LYS A 52 6.37 -3.70 -18.21
N LYS A 53 6.64 -4.40 -17.10
CA LYS A 53 6.25 -5.80 -16.89
C LYS A 53 4.75 -5.92 -16.62
N TRP A 54 4.25 -5.18 -15.64
CA TRP A 54 2.94 -5.39 -15.04
C TRP A 54 1.82 -4.57 -15.67
N LEU A 55 2.12 -3.40 -16.25
CA LEU A 55 1.10 -2.53 -16.86
C LEU A 55 0.71 -2.95 -18.30
N LYS A 56 1.01 -4.20 -18.67
CA LYS A 56 0.44 -4.85 -19.86
C LYS A 56 -0.95 -5.42 -19.60
N PHE A 57 -1.27 -5.70 -18.34
CA PHE A 57 -2.55 -6.26 -17.90
C PHE A 57 -2.92 -7.56 -18.62
N ASP A 58 -1.94 -8.44 -18.84
CA ASP A 58 -2.04 -9.68 -19.60
C ASP A 58 -1.85 -10.95 -18.74
N HIS A 59 -1.87 -10.83 -17.41
CA HIS A 59 -1.68 -11.96 -16.49
C HIS A 59 -2.98 -12.74 -16.30
N ALA A 60 -4.10 -12.04 -16.15
CA ALA A 60 -5.40 -12.66 -15.96
C ALA A 60 -6.57 -11.78 -16.43
N LYS A 61 -7.71 -12.43 -16.69
CA LYS A 61 -8.98 -11.74 -16.90
C LYS A 61 -10.05 -12.34 -16.00
N MET A 62 -10.39 -11.64 -14.92
CA MET A 62 -11.29 -12.14 -13.87
C MET A 62 -12.01 -10.99 -13.15
N PRO A 63 -13.19 -11.24 -12.55
CA PRO A 63 -13.88 -10.24 -11.74
C PRO A 63 -13.16 -9.98 -10.41
N ILE A 64 -13.47 -8.85 -9.76
CA ILE A 64 -12.90 -8.45 -8.46
C ILE A 64 -13.00 -9.56 -7.39
N LEU A 65 -14.19 -10.17 -7.22
CA LEU A 65 -14.35 -11.27 -6.25
C LEU A 65 -13.48 -12.49 -6.59
N GLY A 66 -13.24 -12.76 -7.88
CA GLY A 66 -12.32 -13.82 -8.29
C GLY A 66 -10.87 -13.54 -7.87
N CYS A 67 -10.44 -12.27 -7.91
CA CYS A 67 -9.13 -11.88 -7.40
C CYS A 67 -9.04 -12.00 -5.87
N LEU A 68 -10.09 -11.61 -5.15
CA LEU A 68 -10.17 -11.79 -3.68
C LEU A 68 -10.02 -13.25 -3.28
N ASP A 69 -10.70 -14.17 -3.99
CA ASP A 69 -10.61 -15.60 -3.72
C ASP A 69 -9.18 -16.14 -3.92
N MET A 70 -8.41 -15.58 -4.86
CA MET A 70 -6.99 -15.95 -5.05
C MET A 70 -6.07 -15.48 -3.92
N LEU A 71 -6.47 -14.46 -3.16
CA LEU A 71 -5.75 -13.95 -2.00
C LEU A 71 -6.22 -14.59 -0.67
N ALA A 72 -7.12 -15.58 -0.72
CA ALA A 72 -7.67 -16.25 0.46
C ALA A 72 -6.64 -16.97 1.34
N THR A 73 -5.44 -17.24 0.82
CA THR A 73 -4.34 -17.86 1.58
C THR A 73 -3.05 -17.05 1.50
N PHE A 74 -3.11 -15.81 1.00
CA PHE A 74 -1.94 -14.94 0.92
C PHE A 74 -1.64 -14.37 2.31
N LEU A 75 -0.39 -14.54 2.76
CA LEU A 75 0.14 -13.97 3.99
C LEU A 75 1.16 -12.89 3.63
N ASP A 76 0.98 -11.70 4.20
CA ASP A 76 1.86 -10.55 3.95
C ASP A 76 3.12 -10.62 4.83
N GLU A 77 4.28 -10.76 4.18
CA GLU A 77 5.57 -10.86 4.88
C GLU A 77 6.02 -9.53 5.50
N SER A 78 5.45 -8.41 5.05
CA SER A 78 5.81 -7.05 5.50
C SER A 78 5.05 -6.59 6.74
N ASP A 79 3.95 -7.26 7.07
CA ASP A 79 3.06 -6.85 8.14
C ASP A 79 3.53 -7.41 9.49
N PRO A 80 3.82 -6.56 10.49
CA PRO A 80 4.18 -7.01 11.83
C PRO A 80 2.96 -7.33 12.71
N ASP A 81 1.75 -6.92 12.32
CA ASP A 81 0.56 -6.89 13.17
C ASP A 81 -0.41 -8.05 12.88
N VAL A 82 -0.27 -8.72 11.74
CA VAL A 82 -1.19 -9.79 11.32
C VAL A 82 -0.44 -10.96 10.68
N ASP A 83 -0.92 -12.16 10.99
CA ASP A 83 -0.59 -13.42 10.30
C ASP A 83 -1.89 -14.07 9.79
N GLU A 84 -2.83 -13.23 9.33
CA GLU A 84 -4.12 -13.63 8.78
C GLU A 84 -4.14 -13.51 7.26
N ALA A 85 -5.05 -14.26 6.63
CA ALA A 85 -5.21 -14.22 5.18
C ALA A 85 -5.75 -12.85 4.71
N ASN A 86 -5.19 -12.35 3.61
CA ASN A 86 -5.54 -11.04 3.07
C ASN A 86 -7.03 -10.88 2.69
N LEU A 87 -7.72 -11.99 2.40
CA LEU A 87 -9.18 -11.97 2.18
C LEU A 87 -9.94 -11.50 3.43
N ILE A 88 -9.55 -12.00 4.62
CA ILE A 88 -10.20 -11.63 5.88
C ILE A 88 -9.97 -10.13 6.15
N HIS A 89 -8.71 -9.70 6.01
CA HIS A 89 -8.32 -8.30 6.16
C HIS A 89 -9.12 -7.35 5.26
N ALA A 90 -9.28 -7.70 3.97
CA ALA A 90 -10.05 -6.90 3.03
C ALA A 90 -11.50 -6.66 3.51
N TYR A 91 -12.18 -7.69 4.02
CA TYR A 91 -13.54 -7.55 4.55
C TYR A 91 -13.59 -6.82 5.90
N GLN A 92 -12.62 -7.04 6.80
CA GLN A 92 -12.51 -6.29 8.07
C GLN A 92 -12.39 -4.79 7.81
N THR A 93 -11.48 -4.39 6.92
CA THR A 93 -11.27 -2.99 6.55
C THR A 93 -12.52 -2.40 5.92
N ALA A 94 -13.11 -3.11 4.94
CA ALA A 94 -14.29 -2.63 4.24
C ALA A 94 -15.51 -2.46 5.17
N GLU A 95 -15.72 -3.37 6.12
CA GLU A 95 -16.82 -3.28 7.10
C GLU A 95 -16.56 -2.17 8.12
N LYS A 96 -15.31 -1.97 8.54
CA LYS A 96 -14.96 -0.88 9.45
C LYS A 96 -15.21 0.49 8.82
N ILE A 97 -14.88 0.66 7.53
CA ILE A 97 -15.23 1.86 6.79
C ILE A 97 -16.75 2.00 6.69
N ARG A 98 -17.49 0.91 6.43
CA ARG A 98 -18.96 0.94 6.33
C ARG A 98 -19.63 1.37 7.64
N GLU A 99 -19.07 0.97 8.77
CA GLU A 99 -19.50 1.41 10.10
C GLU A 99 -19.23 2.90 10.31
N ASN A 100 -18.01 3.36 10.02
CA ASN A 100 -17.57 4.72 10.29
C ASN A 100 -18.12 5.76 9.29
N HIS A 101 -18.37 5.35 8.05
CA HIS A 101 -18.72 6.23 6.94
C HIS A 101 -19.86 5.67 6.08
N PRO A 102 -21.05 5.36 6.65
CA PRO A 102 -22.15 4.71 5.94
C PRO A 102 -22.67 5.50 4.73
N ASP A 103 -22.35 6.80 4.64
CA ASP A 103 -22.67 7.70 3.53
C ASP A 103 -21.71 7.59 2.32
N LYS A 104 -20.60 6.83 2.44
CA LYS A 104 -19.54 6.73 1.41
C LYS A 104 -19.35 5.31 0.89
N PRO A 105 -20.34 4.73 0.18
CA PRO A 105 -20.25 3.36 -0.33
C PRO A 105 -19.07 3.12 -1.29
N TRP A 106 -18.56 4.16 -1.95
CA TRP A 106 -17.35 4.05 -2.77
C TRP A 106 -16.10 3.76 -1.93
N MET A 107 -16.02 4.28 -0.69
CA MET A 107 -14.90 4.03 0.22
C MET A 107 -14.98 2.64 0.84
N HIS A 108 -16.19 2.10 1.02
CA HIS A 108 -16.36 0.70 1.45
C HIS A 108 -15.76 -0.25 0.41
N LEU A 109 -16.02 0.03 -0.89
CA LEU A 109 -15.40 -0.72 -1.97
C LEU A 109 -13.90 -0.49 -2.02
N ALA A 110 -13.41 0.74 -1.84
CA ALA A 110 -11.98 1.03 -1.78
C ALA A 110 -11.29 0.19 -0.69
N GLY A 111 -11.88 0.11 0.52
CA GLY A 111 -11.40 -0.78 1.59
C GLY A 111 -11.38 -2.25 1.21
N LEU A 112 -12.35 -2.74 0.45
CA LEU A 112 -12.35 -4.13 0.01
C LEU A 112 -11.23 -4.42 -1.01
N ILE A 113 -10.91 -3.46 -1.88
CA ILE A 113 -10.07 -3.70 -3.06
C ILE A 113 -8.65 -3.12 -2.98
N HIS A 114 -8.34 -2.30 -1.98
CA HIS A 114 -7.08 -1.56 -1.90
C HIS A 114 -5.85 -2.46 -2.05
N ASP A 115 -5.95 -3.66 -1.49
CA ASP A 115 -4.89 -4.65 -1.40
C ASP A 115 -4.84 -5.66 -2.55
N LEU A 116 -5.76 -5.60 -3.52
CA LEU A 116 -5.82 -6.63 -4.57
C LEU A 116 -4.60 -6.66 -5.46
N GLY A 117 -3.79 -5.59 -5.48
CA GLY A 117 -2.51 -5.60 -6.16
C GLY A 117 -1.52 -6.64 -5.61
N LYS A 118 -1.75 -7.17 -4.41
CA LYS A 118 -0.96 -8.27 -3.81
C LYS A 118 -1.01 -9.56 -4.62
N ILE A 119 -1.98 -9.68 -5.54
CA ILE A 119 -2.08 -10.81 -6.48
C ILE A 119 -0.81 -11.03 -7.30
N MET A 120 0.01 -9.99 -7.52
CA MET A 120 1.32 -10.10 -8.17
C MET A 120 2.22 -11.15 -7.49
N SER A 121 2.18 -11.24 -6.15
CA SER A 121 2.94 -12.24 -5.40
C SER A 121 2.44 -13.66 -5.64
N VAL A 122 1.12 -13.84 -5.79
CA VAL A 122 0.52 -15.14 -6.17
C VAL A 122 0.96 -15.56 -7.57
N TRP A 123 1.21 -14.60 -8.46
CA TRP A 123 1.78 -14.82 -9.79
C TRP A 123 3.31 -14.88 -9.83
N GLY A 124 3.96 -14.94 -8.67
CA GLY A 124 5.38 -15.22 -8.54
C GLY A 124 6.27 -13.99 -8.45
N GLU A 125 5.72 -12.79 -8.25
CA GLU A 125 6.53 -11.64 -7.83
C GLU A 125 7.02 -11.82 -6.38
N HIS A 126 8.18 -11.28 -6.09
CA HIS A 126 8.68 -11.29 -4.72
C HIS A 126 7.88 -10.32 -3.84
N GLN A 127 7.54 -10.71 -2.61
CA GLN A 127 6.73 -9.85 -1.73
C GLN A 127 7.37 -8.49 -1.48
N TRP A 128 8.70 -8.38 -1.35
CA TRP A 128 9.40 -7.09 -1.19
C TRP A 128 9.16 -6.11 -2.36
N ALA A 129 8.79 -6.62 -3.54
CA ALA A 129 8.43 -5.85 -4.73
C ALA A 129 6.91 -5.64 -4.87
N VAL A 130 6.12 -6.01 -3.86
CA VAL A 130 4.65 -5.96 -3.89
C VAL A 130 4.08 -5.30 -2.64
N THR A 131 4.48 -5.73 -1.45
CA THR A 131 3.90 -5.30 -0.15
C THR A 131 4.84 -4.42 0.67
N GLY A 132 4.29 -3.84 1.73
CA GLY A 132 5.00 -2.96 2.66
C GLY A 132 4.88 -1.48 2.31
N ASP A 133 5.30 -0.65 3.27
CA ASP A 133 5.31 0.80 3.13
C ASP A 133 6.03 1.27 1.87
N THR A 134 5.49 2.30 1.23
CA THR A 134 6.04 2.87 -0.01
C THR A 134 6.76 4.20 0.24
N TYR A 135 7.65 4.54 -0.70
CA TYR A 135 8.37 5.81 -0.72
C TYR A 135 8.75 6.18 -2.17
N PRO A 136 9.03 7.45 -2.48
CA PRO A 136 9.51 7.83 -3.81
C PRO A 136 10.94 7.31 -4.04
N VAL A 137 11.15 6.58 -5.13
CA VAL A 137 12.50 6.31 -5.65
C VAL A 137 13.03 7.53 -6.39
N GLY A 138 14.34 7.61 -6.61
CA GLY A 138 14.92 8.72 -7.38
C GLY A 138 15.11 10.04 -6.62
N CYS A 139 14.88 10.05 -5.30
CA CYS A 139 15.31 11.09 -4.36
C CYS A 139 15.80 10.43 -3.05
N ALA A 140 16.49 11.21 -2.21
CA ALA A 140 17.04 10.69 -0.96
C ALA A 140 15.93 10.16 -0.03
N PRO A 141 16.12 8.99 0.60
CA PRO A 141 15.13 8.44 1.53
C PRO A 141 14.97 9.33 2.76
N ALA A 142 13.75 9.45 3.27
CA ALA A 142 13.46 10.12 4.53
C ALA A 142 13.82 9.25 5.75
N GLU A 143 13.98 9.86 6.93
CA GLU A 143 14.28 9.11 8.17
C GLU A 143 13.08 8.34 8.70
N SER A 144 11.84 8.75 8.37
CA SER A 144 10.62 8.05 8.81
C SER A 144 10.30 6.76 8.08
N ILE A 145 11.03 6.44 7.00
CA ILE A 145 10.91 5.14 6.35
C ILE A 145 11.27 4.06 7.38
N VAL A 146 10.54 2.95 7.38
CA VAL A 146 10.76 1.82 8.29
C VAL A 146 12.24 1.42 8.28
N TYR A 147 12.82 1.20 9.47
CA TYR A 147 14.26 0.96 9.69
C TYR A 147 15.24 2.08 9.24
N GLY A 148 14.72 3.25 8.84
CA GLY A 148 15.48 4.46 8.54
C GLY A 148 16.45 4.33 7.37
N LYS A 149 17.23 5.38 7.12
CA LYS A 149 18.18 5.42 5.99
C LYS A 149 19.22 4.31 6.00
N ALA A 150 19.57 3.79 7.18
CA ALA A 150 20.58 2.73 7.31
C ALA A 150 20.17 1.43 6.61
N SER A 151 18.86 1.17 6.49
CA SER A 151 18.34 -0.02 5.81
C SER A 151 18.53 0.01 4.29
N PHE A 152 18.86 1.17 3.71
CA PHE A 152 19.15 1.33 2.28
C PHE A 152 20.61 0.99 1.93
N GLN A 153 21.41 0.52 2.88
CA GLN A 153 22.81 0.17 2.62
C GLN A 153 22.91 -0.84 1.46
N GLY A 154 23.62 -0.46 0.41
CA GLY A 154 23.80 -1.28 -0.79
C GLY A 154 22.80 -1.00 -1.92
N ASN A 155 21.83 -0.10 -1.73
CA ASN A 155 21.05 0.43 -2.84
C ASN A 155 21.91 1.40 -3.66
N PRO A 156 22.09 1.15 -4.98
CA PRO A 156 22.97 1.97 -5.83
C PRO A 156 22.46 3.40 -6.07
N ASP A 157 21.16 3.68 -5.88
CA ASP A 157 20.60 5.01 -6.09
C ASP A 157 20.93 5.98 -4.96
N ILE A 158 21.28 5.48 -3.77
CA ILE A 158 21.55 6.32 -2.59
C ILE A 158 22.83 7.15 -2.75
N ASP A 159 23.85 6.57 -3.37
CA ASP A 159 25.12 7.26 -3.65
C ASP A 159 25.13 7.93 -5.03
N HIS A 160 24.01 7.88 -5.77
CA HIS A 160 23.89 8.50 -7.09
C HIS A 160 23.83 10.02 -6.97
N ILE A 161 24.60 10.74 -7.80
CA ILE A 161 24.75 12.21 -7.73
C ILE A 161 23.42 12.98 -7.87
N VAL A 162 22.43 12.37 -8.54
CA VAL A 162 21.08 12.93 -8.66
C VAL A 162 20.18 12.37 -7.55
N TYR A 163 20.02 11.05 -7.49
CA TYR A 163 18.99 10.40 -6.67
C TYR A 163 19.30 10.42 -5.18
N GLY A 164 20.57 10.52 -4.80
CA GLY A 164 20.99 10.70 -3.40
C GLY A 164 20.74 12.10 -2.84
N THR A 165 20.20 13.03 -3.64
CA THR A 165 19.86 14.40 -3.18
C THR A 165 18.42 14.50 -2.69
N PRO A 166 18.08 15.46 -1.81
CA PRO A 166 16.71 15.60 -1.27
C PRO A 166 15.62 15.77 -2.32
N MET A 167 15.93 16.46 -3.43
CA MET A 167 14.99 16.65 -4.54
C MET A 167 15.11 15.55 -5.60
N GLY A 168 16.28 14.92 -5.71
CA GLY A 168 16.44 13.82 -6.64
C GLY A 168 16.24 14.25 -8.09
N MET A 169 15.41 13.47 -8.79
CA MET A 169 14.95 13.77 -10.14
C MET A 169 13.67 14.63 -10.22
N TYR A 170 13.18 15.14 -9.09
CA TYR A 170 11.88 15.81 -9.00
C TYR A 170 11.99 17.33 -8.82
N GLU A 171 10.92 18.01 -9.21
CA GLU A 171 10.71 19.43 -8.95
C GLU A 171 9.98 19.65 -7.61
N GLU A 172 10.19 20.81 -6.99
CA GLU A 172 9.45 21.20 -5.79
C GLU A 172 7.96 21.34 -6.10
N LYS A 173 7.10 20.82 -5.22
CA LYS A 173 5.64 20.85 -5.34
C LYS A 173 5.12 20.27 -6.66
N CYS A 174 5.82 19.28 -7.21
CA CYS A 174 5.44 18.65 -8.47
C CYS A 174 4.12 17.86 -8.38
N GLY A 175 3.70 17.48 -7.18
CA GLY A 175 2.55 16.64 -6.88
C GLY A 175 2.94 15.18 -6.68
N LEU A 176 2.32 14.49 -5.72
CA LEU A 176 2.66 13.09 -5.44
C LEU A 176 2.41 12.18 -6.66
N GLU A 177 1.44 12.52 -7.51
CA GLU A 177 1.14 11.79 -8.75
C GLU A 177 2.28 11.79 -9.77
N LYS A 178 3.24 12.72 -9.66
CA LYS A 178 4.44 12.80 -10.51
C LYS A 178 5.65 12.10 -9.90
N LEU A 179 5.53 11.63 -8.66
CA LEU A 179 6.57 10.84 -8.04
C LEU A 179 6.54 9.43 -8.61
N MET A 180 7.72 8.90 -8.88
CA MET A 180 7.90 7.47 -9.10
C MET A 180 8.01 6.82 -7.72
N MET A 181 6.92 6.22 -7.27
CA MET A 181 6.90 5.46 -6.02
C MET A 181 7.63 4.14 -6.20
N THR A 182 8.13 3.55 -5.12
CA THR A 182 8.47 2.12 -5.08
C THR A 182 7.36 1.30 -5.71
N TRP A 183 7.73 0.32 -6.55
CA TRP A 183 6.73 -0.54 -7.17
C TRP A 183 6.05 -1.39 -6.10
N SER A 184 4.71 -1.33 -6.04
CA SER A 184 3.90 -2.01 -5.01
C SER A 184 2.49 -2.31 -5.53
N HIS A 185 1.71 -2.99 -4.67
CA HIS A 185 0.29 -3.22 -4.82
C HIS A 185 -0.52 -1.93 -4.99
N ASP A 186 -0.14 -0.81 -4.36
CA ASP A 186 -0.80 0.50 -4.50
C ASP A 186 -0.82 0.99 -5.96
N GLU A 187 0.36 1.13 -6.57
CA GLU A 187 0.50 1.66 -7.93
C GLU A 187 -0.13 0.69 -8.93
N TYR A 188 0.12 -0.61 -8.78
CA TYR A 188 -0.47 -1.61 -9.66
C TYR A 188 -2.00 -1.61 -9.57
N MET A 189 -2.59 -1.59 -8.38
CA MET A 189 -4.05 -1.58 -8.23
C MET A 189 -4.68 -0.30 -8.77
N TYR A 190 -4.04 0.86 -8.52
CA TYR A 190 -4.45 2.13 -9.14
C TYR A 190 -4.47 2.02 -10.67
N GLN A 191 -3.40 1.50 -11.27
CA GLN A 191 -3.29 1.38 -12.73
C GLN A 191 -4.27 0.36 -13.30
N VAL A 192 -4.55 -0.75 -12.61
CA VAL A 192 -5.58 -1.73 -12.98
C VAL A 192 -6.96 -1.06 -13.02
N LEU A 193 -7.31 -0.28 -12.00
CA LEU A 193 -8.59 0.43 -11.93
C LEU A 193 -8.75 1.48 -13.04
N VAL A 194 -7.70 2.25 -13.31
CA VAL A 194 -7.68 3.24 -14.38
C VAL A 194 -7.80 2.56 -15.75
N ASN A 195 -7.02 1.50 -16.00
CA ASN A 195 -7.08 0.74 -17.25
C ASN A 195 -8.45 0.11 -17.50
N HIS A 196 -9.13 -0.34 -16.44
CA HIS A 196 -10.49 -0.89 -16.54
C HIS A 196 -11.55 0.18 -16.86
N GLY A 197 -11.29 1.45 -16.55
CA GLY A 197 -12.28 2.52 -16.67
C GLY A 197 -13.26 2.53 -15.51
N THR A 198 -12.77 2.36 -14.28
CA THR A 198 -13.59 2.47 -13.06
C THR A 198 -14.37 3.79 -12.98
N THR A 199 -15.49 3.79 -12.27
CA THR A 199 -16.24 5.00 -11.91
C THR A 199 -16.11 5.38 -10.43
N LEU A 200 -15.14 4.79 -9.72
CA LEU A 200 -14.74 5.26 -8.40
C LEU A 200 -14.32 6.74 -8.47
N PRO A 201 -14.65 7.55 -7.44
CA PRO A 201 -14.23 8.94 -7.39
C PRO A 201 -12.71 9.06 -7.19
N ASP A 202 -12.15 10.22 -7.53
CA ASP A 202 -10.73 10.52 -7.43
C ASP A 202 -10.17 10.24 -6.04
N GLU A 203 -10.92 10.57 -4.99
CA GLU A 203 -10.56 10.32 -3.59
C GLU A 203 -10.28 8.84 -3.32
N ALA A 204 -11.08 7.94 -3.89
CA ALA A 204 -10.90 6.49 -3.72
C ALA A 204 -9.63 6.00 -4.42
N LEU A 205 -9.42 6.46 -5.66
CA LEU A 205 -8.22 6.12 -6.44
C LEU A 205 -6.96 6.65 -5.77
N TYR A 206 -7.02 7.86 -5.23
CA TYR A 206 -5.91 8.49 -4.53
C TYR A 206 -5.60 7.79 -3.20
N ALA A 207 -6.63 7.41 -2.44
CA ALA A 207 -6.46 6.60 -1.24
C ALA A 207 -5.77 5.27 -1.57
N ILE A 208 -6.28 4.51 -2.55
CA ILE A 208 -5.67 3.23 -2.97
C ILE A 208 -4.22 3.41 -3.42
N ARG A 209 -3.90 4.46 -4.18
CA ARG A 209 -2.56 4.67 -4.73
C ARG A 209 -1.49 5.03 -3.69
N PHE A 210 -1.89 5.56 -2.53
CA PHE A 210 -0.96 6.12 -1.55
C PHE A 210 -1.21 5.64 -0.10
N HIS A 211 -2.01 4.59 0.11
CA HIS A 211 -2.32 4.08 1.44
C HIS A 211 -1.13 3.44 2.15
N SER A 212 -0.13 2.97 1.40
CA SER A 212 1.13 2.48 1.96
C SER A 212 2.17 3.59 2.14
N PHE A 213 1.89 4.85 1.75
CA PHE A 213 2.88 5.93 1.79
C PHE A 213 3.00 6.57 3.19
N TYR A 214 3.27 5.74 4.21
CA TYR A 214 3.36 6.12 5.61
C TYR A 214 4.29 7.29 5.91
N PRO A 215 5.49 7.40 5.28
CA PRO A 215 6.33 8.59 5.43
C PRO A 215 5.57 9.90 5.18
N TYR A 216 4.69 9.95 4.18
CA TYR A 216 3.90 11.14 3.88
C TYR A 216 2.69 11.31 4.80
N HIS A 217 1.78 10.32 4.82
CA HIS A 217 0.48 10.54 5.47
C HIS A 217 0.58 10.52 6.99
N SER A 218 1.49 9.72 7.57
CA SER A 218 1.63 9.56 9.02
C SER A 218 2.79 10.35 9.64
N HIS A 219 3.86 10.61 8.88
CA HIS A 219 5.07 11.25 9.43
C HIS A 219 5.35 12.65 8.87
N ASN A 220 4.57 13.11 7.87
CA ASN A 220 4.76 14.41 7.22
C ASN A 220 6.15 14.60 6.59
N ASP A 221 6.78 13.51 6.12
CA ASP A 221 7.92 13.59 5.22
C ASP A 221 7.44 13.79 3.77
N TYR A 222 8.38 14.12 2.89
CA TYR A 222 8.14 14.37 1.45
C TYR A 222 7.23 15.56 1.12
N LEU A 223 6.97 16.47 2.07
CA LEU A 223 6.17 17.67 1.84
C LEU A 223 6.77 18.62 0.81
N GLN A 224 8.07 18.52 0.50
CA GLN A 224 8.69 19.28 -0.59
C GLN A 224 8.12 18.97 -1.97
N PHE A 225 7.44 17.82 -2.13
CA PHE A 225 6.78 17.43 -3.39
C PHE A 225 5.26 17.68 -3.37
N GLN A 226 4.70 17.93 -2.19
CA GLN A 226 3.26 18.12 -1.98
C GLN A 226 2.74 19.37 -2.70
N ASN A 227 1.62 19.23 -3.42
CA ASN A 227 0.85 20.32 -4.00
C ASN A 227 -0.53 20.48 -3.32
N GLU A 228 -1.34 21.43 -3.80
CA GLU A 228 -2.68 21.71 -3.22
C GLU A 228 -3.63 20.51 -3.29
N ARG A 229 -3.62 19.75 -4.40
CA ARG A 229 -4.44 18.55 -4.56
C ARG A 229 -4.06 17.48 -3.54
N ASP A 230 -2.77 17.30 -3.30
CA ASP A 230 -2.29 16.29 -2.34
C ASP A 230 -2.73 16.61 -0.90
N ILE A 231 -2.87 17.91 -0.56
CA ILE A 231 -3.40 18.38 0.73
C ILE A 231 -4.88 18.03 0.85
N GLU A 232 -5.68 18.29 -0.20
CA GLU A 232 -7.11 17.98 -0.23
C GLU A 232 -7.35 16.45 -0.12
N MET A 233 -6.58 15.67 -0.87
CA MET A 233 -6.71 14.22 -0.96
C MET A 233 -6.18 13.48 0.28
N LYS A 234 -5.35 14.11 1.12
CA LYS A 234 -4.80 13.48 2.34
C LYS A 234 -5.90 12.93 3.26
N SER A 235 -7.06 13.59 3.31
CA SER A 235 -8.20 13.14 4.11
C SER A 235 -8.76 11.78 3.66
N ALA A 236 -8.75 11.50 2.35
CA ALA A 236 -9.19 10.21 1.80
C ALA A 236 -8.20 9.09 2.13
N ILE A 237 -6.89 9.37 2.06
CA ILE A 237 -5.85 8.41 2.49
C ILE A 237 -6.04 8.05 3.97
N MET A 238 -6.21 9.06 4.84
CA MET A 238 -6.39 8.82 6.27
C MET A 238 -7.66 8.03 6.59
N MET A 239 -8.75 8.29 5.88
CA MET A 239 -10.01 7.55 6.03
C MET A 239 -9.84 6.05 5.75
N LEU A 240 -9.06 5.69 4.71
CA LEU A 240 -8.72 4.31 4.44
C LEU A 240 -7.75 3.77 5.50
N ASN A 241 -6.67 4.51 5.78
CA ASN A 241 -5.59 4.09 6.70
C ASN A 241 -6.07 3.80 8.13
N GLU A 242 -6.98 4.61 8.67
CA GLU A 242 -7.55 4.39 10.00
C GLU A 242 -8.30 3.05 10.07
N CYS A 243 -8.99 2.65 9.01
CA CYS A 243 -9.73 1.39 8.99
C CYS A 243 -8.83 0.21 8.62
N ASP A 244 -7.92 0.36 7.67
CA ASP A 244 -6.91 -0.63 7.31
C ASP A 244 -6.09 -1.03 8.55
N LEU A 245 -5.49 -0.06 9.23
CA LEU A 245 -4.61 -0.35 10.36
C LEU A 245 -5.36 -0.92 11.58
N TYR A 246 -6.47 -0.29 11.97
CA TYR A 246 -7.11 -0.61 13.25
C TYR A 246 -8.20 -1.67 13.19
N SER A 247 -8.56 -2.16 11.99
CA SER A 247 -9.43 -3.35 11.84
C SER A 247 -8.66 -4.67 11.91
N LYS A 248 -7.32 -4.61 11.96
CA LYS A 248 -6.46 -5.79 12.10
C LYS A 248 -6.75 -6.51 13.41
N ASN A 249 -6.93 -7.83 13.33
CA ASN A 249 -7.30 -8.69 14.46
C ASN A 249 -8.68 -8.37 15.06
N ASP A 250 -9.61 -7.80 14.28
CA ASP A 250 -11.03 -7.76 14.64
C ASP A 250 -11.70 -9.12 14.39
N GLU A 251 -12.92 -9.32 14.90
CA GLU A 251 -13.66 -10.56 14.66
C GLU A 251 -13.83 -10.81 13.16
N THR A 252 -13.59 -12.06 12.72
CA THR A 252 -13.76 -12.44 11.31
C THR A 252 -15.22 -12.24 10.89
N PRO A 253 -15.50 -11.41 9.87
CA PRO A 253 -16.87 -11.15 9.44
C PRO A 253 -17.48 -12.36 8.71
N ASP A 254 -18.82 -12.42 8.67
CA ASP A 254 -19.56 -13.39 7.83
C ASP A 254 -19.46 -12.97 6.35
N ILE A 255 -18.37 -13.38 5.70
CA ILE A 255 -18.03 -13.02 4.32
C ILE A 255 -19.16 -13.43 3.35
N ASP A 256 -19.79 -14.59 3.55
CA ASP A 256 -20.85 -15.06 2.65
C ASP A 256 -22.11 -14.19 2.73
N ALA A 257 -22.44 -13.68 3.92
CA ALA A 257 -23.52 -12.71 4.10
C ALA A 257 -23.18 -11.33 3.49
N LEU A 258 -21.90 -10.96 3.43
CA LEU A 258 -21.43 -9.67 2.92
C LEU A 258 -21.26 -9.62 1.39
N LYS A 259 -20.95 -10.76 0.76
CA LYS A 259 -20.74 -10.86 -0.70
C LYS A 259 -21.81 -10.15 -1.54
N PRO A 260 -23.13 -10.29 -1.29
CA PRO A 260 -24.14 -9.60 -2.09
C PRO A 260 -24.04 -8.07 -2.04
N TYR A 261 -23.72 -7.51 -0.87
CA TYR A 261 -23.55 -6.06 -0.71
C TYR A 261 -22.35 -5.56 -1.52
N TYR A 262 -21.19 -6.19 -1.36
CA TYR A 262 -19.98 -5.78 -2.07
C TYR A 262 -20.03 -6.05 -3.57
N GLN A 263 -20.68 -7.15 -4.00
CA GLN A 263 -20.94 -7.38 -5.42
C GLN A 263 -21.74 -6.23 -6.03
N SER A 264 -22.74 -5.68 -5.32
CA SER A 264 -23.50 -4.53 -5.82
C SER A 264 -22.66 -3.26 -6.00
N LEU A 265 -21.62 -3.07 -5.17
CA LEU A 265 -20.67 -1.97 -5.31
C LEU A 265 -19.71 -2.22 -6.47
N ILE A 266 -19.25 -3.46 -6.63
CA ILE A 266 -18.41 -3.87 -7.77
C ILE A 266 -19.16 -3.65 -9.08
N ASP A 267 -20.41 -4.11 -9.18
CA ASP A 267 -21.26 -3.92 -10.36
C ASP A 267 -21.49 -2.45 -10.69
N LYS A 268 -21.49 -1.58 -9.67
CA LYS A 268 -21.64 -0.14 -9.84
C LYS A 268 -20.35 0.52 -10.32
N TYR A 269 -19.22 0.23 -9.68
CA TYR A 269 -17.99 1.01 -9.84
C TYR A 269 -16.93 0.35 -10.71
N VAL A 270 -16.83 -0.99 -10.70
CA VAL A 270 -15.81 -1.78 -11.41
C VAL A 270 -16.46 -3.03 -12.05
N PRO A 271 -17.46 -2.88 -12.93
CA PRO A 271 -18.26 -4.00 -13.41
C PRO A 271 -17.47 -4.96 -14.32
N GLY A 272 -17.85 -6.24 -14.28
CA GLY A 272 -17.38 -7.25 -15.23
C GLY A 272 -15.99 -7.80 -14.94
N ASN A 273 -15.36 -8.36 -15.98
CA ASN A 273 -14.02 -8.92 -15.87
C ASN A 273 -12.96 -7.84 -16.07
N VAL A 274 -12.10 -7.69 -15.08
CA VAL A 274 -10.94 -6.80 -15.09
C VAL A 274 -9.77 -7.51 -15.76
N ASN A 275 -8.98 -6.76 -16.55
CA ASN A 275 -7.70 -7.24 -17.05
C ASN A 275 -6.62 -6.87 -16.02
N TRP A 276 -5.94 -7.88 -15.50
CA TRP A 276 -4.93 -7.78 -14.45
C TRP A 276 -3.54 -7.97 -15.03
#